data_AF-A0A925DQR8-F1
#
_entry.id   AF-A0A925DQR8-F1
#
_cell.length_a   1.000
_cell.length_b   1.000
_cell.length_c   1.000
_cell.angle_alpha   90.00
_cell.angle_beta   90.00
_cell.angle_gamma   90.00
#
_symmetry.space_group_name_H-M   'P 1'
#
loop_
_entity.id
_entity.type
_entity.pdbx_description
1 polymer ?
#
loop_
_entity_poly.entity_id
_entity_poly.type
_entity_poly.pdbx_seq_one_letter_code
_entity_poly.pdbx_strand_id
1 'polypeptide(L)'
;IIKGFAEGLRAVGKVKSPVYFVFLTGMIWVCYYAMFHVCFNCLAGTSSLGFSEGITGFVFGTFTVMLTPGGIGAYPLAMREILNKVYFLPVTLGFSLGWLSWIASFISVVTVALFALLFLPIYNKNKNDPTP
;
A
#
# COMPACT_ATOMS: atom_id res chain seq x y z
N ILE A 1 0.88 24.45 2.32
CA ILE A 1 0.83 23.07 2.88
C ILE A 1 -0.28 22.93 3.93
N ILE A 2 -0.25 23.65 5.07
CA ILE A 2 -1.25 23.51 6.15
C ILE A 2 -2.70 23.78 5.68
N LYS A 3 -2.94 24.84 4.90
CA LYS A 3 -4.27 25.13 4.32
C LYS A 3 -4.77 24.01 3.39
N GLY A 4 -3.91 23.48 2.53
CA GLY A 4 -4.25 22.37 1.62
C GLY A 4 -4.53 21.06 2.36
N PHE A 5 -3.79 20.77 3.43
CA PHE A 5 -4.09 19.61 4.29
C PHE A 5 -5.45 19.76 4.99
N ALA A 6 -5.73 20.95 5.53
CA ALA A 6 -7.02 21.24 6.15
C ALA A 6 -8.19 21.18 5.15
N GLU A 7 -7.99 21.62 3.91
CA GLU A 7 -8.96 21.49 2.82
C GLU A 7 -9.21 20.03 2.44
N GLY A 8 -8.15 19.20 2.38
CA GLY A 8 -8.27 17.76 2.14
C GLY A 8 -9.08 17.05 3.21
N LEU A 9 -8.85 17.36 4.49
CA LEU A 9 -9.65 16.83 5.59
C LEU A 9 -11.12 17.28 5.50
N ARG A 10 -11.37 18.54 5.16
CA ARG A 10 -12.74 19.06 4.97
C ARG A 10 -13.45 18.46 3.77
N ALA A 11 -12.72 18.03 2.73
CA ALA A 11 -13.30 17.41 1.55
C ALA A 11 -13.95 16.05 1.88
N VAL A 12 -13.43 15.30 2.84
CA VAL A 12 -14.01 14.02 3.30
C VAL A 12 -15.44 14.22 3.82
N GLY A 13 -15.70 15.33 4.51
CA GLY A 13 -17.04 15.65 5.01
C GLY A 13 -18.05 16.07 3.94
N LYS A 14 -17.59 16.36 2.70
CA LYS A 14 -18.46 16.71 1.56
C LYS A 14 -18.89 15.48 0.75
N VAL A 15 -18.40 14.29 1.09
CA VAL A 15 -18.74 13.04 0.40
C VAL A 15 -20.18 12.64 0.75
N LYS A 16 -20.92 12.11 -0.24
CA LYS A 16 -22.33 11.73 -0.10
C LYS A 16 -22.63 10.80 1.09
N SER A 17 -21.68 9.92 1.44
CA SER A 17 -21.76 8.99 2.58
C SER A 17 -20.41 8.90 3.31
N PRO A 18 -20.10 9.83 4.24
CA PRO A 18 -18.78 9.90 4.87
C PRO A 18 -18.46 8.65 5.70
N VAL A 19 -19.46 8.04 6.35
CA VAL A 19 -19.29 6.80 7.12
C VAL A 19 -18.86 5.64 6.22
N TYR A 20 -19.51 5.50 5.06
CA TYR A 20 -19.19 4.44 4.09
C TYR A 20 -17.79 4.64 3.49
N PHE A 21 -17.42 5.89 3.21
CA PHE A 21 -16.07 6.23 2.77
C PHE A 21 -15.00 5.83 3.80
N VAL A 22 -15.20 6.17 5.07
CA VAL A 22 -14.26 5.82 6.15
C VAL A 22 -14.17 4.30 6.33
N PHE A 23 -15.31 3.59 6.30
CA PHE A 23 -15.35 2.13 6.38
C PHE A 23 -14.56 1.49 5.24
N LEU A 24 -14.82 1.88 3.99
CA LEU A 24 -14.09 1.36 2.83
C LEU A 24 -12.60 1.68 2.90
N THR A 25 -12.24 2.89 3.34
CA THR A 25 -10.84 3.29 3.53
C THR A 25 -10.17 2.38 4.55
N GLY A 26 -10.79 2.19 5.72
CA GLY A 26 -10.29 1.28 6.75
C GLY A 26 -10.13 -0.16 6.24
N MET A 27 -11.10 -0.66 5.46
CA MET A 27 -11.04 -1.99 4.86
C MET A 27 -9.84 -2.14 3.91
N ILE A 28 -9.57 -1.13 3.08
CA ILE A 28 -8.40 -1.11 2.19
C ILE A 28 -7.09 -1.18 3.01
N TRP A 29 -7.00 -0.41 4.09
CA TRP A 29 -5.83 -0.44 4.98
C TRP A 29 -5.62 -1.81 5.63
N VAL A 30 -6.70 -2.47 6.07
CA VAL A 30 -6.64 -3.83 6.61
C VAL A 30 -6.18 -4.83 5.55
N CYS A 31 -6.70 -4.74 4.32
CA CYS A 31 -6.26 -5.60 3.22
C CYS A 31 -4.78 -5.42 2.89
N TYR A 32 -4.29 -4.17 2.86
CA TYR A 32 -2.87 -3.89 2.64
C TYR A 32 -1.99 -4.46 3.75
N TYR A 33 -2.40 -4.30 5.02
CA TYR A 33 -1.70 -4.89 6.14
C TYR A 33 -1.72 -6.43 6.08
N ALA A 34 -2.87 -7.03 5.76
CA ALA A 34 -2.99 -8.48 5.63
C ALA A 34 -2.07 -9.04 4.56
N MET A 35 -1.98 -8.37 3.41
CA MET A 35 -1.04 -8.71 2.34
C MET A 35 0.41 -8.66 2.82
N PHE A 36 0.78 -7.61 3.58
CA PHE A 36 2.11 -7.50 4.18
C PHE A 36 2.40 -8.62 5.18
N HIS A 37 1.43 -8.97 6.02
CA HIS A 37 1.56 -10.06 7.00
C HIS A 37 1.73 -11.43 6.32
N VAL A 38 1.04 -11.68 5.20
CA VAL A 38 1.24 -12.90 4.41
C VAL A 38 2.68 -13.01 3.90
N CYS A 39 3.34 -11.90 3.56
CA CYS A 39 4.72 -11.88 3.08
C CYS A 39 5.74 -12.41 4.11
N PHE A 40 5.46 -12.29 5.41
CA PHE A 40 6.33 -12.82 6.47
C PHE A 40 6.41 -14.35 6.45
N ASN A 41 5.35 -15.02 6.01
CA ASN A 41 5.29 -16.47 5.90
C ASN A 41 6.06 -17.01 4.68
N CYS A 42 6.49 -16.14 3.76
CA CYS A 42 7.25 -16.56 2.58
C CYS A 42 8.73 -16.86 2.88
N LEU A 43 9.29 -16.35 3.98
CA LEU A 43 10.68 -16.57 4.36
C LEU A 43 10.75 -17.28 5.72
N ALA A 44 11.48 -18.39 5.78
CA ALA A 44 11.62 -19.19 7.00
C ALA A 44 12.24 -18.43 8.18
N GLY A 45 13.07 -17.41 7.91
CA GLY A 45 13.68 -16.56 8.94
C GLY A 45 12.80 -15.42 9.45
N THR A 46 11.59 -15.27 8.92
CA THR A 46 10.69 -14.15 9.23
C THR A 46 9.28 -14.59 9.60
N SER A 47 9.01 -15.88 9.58
CA SER A 47 7.73 -16.48 9.97
C SER A 47 7.42 -16.34 11.46
N SER A 48 8.43 -16.09 12.30
CA SER A 48 8.27 -15.76 13.71
C SER A 48 7.87 -14.30 13.97
N LEU A 49 7.89 -13.44 12.94
CA LEU A 49 7.50 -12.04 13.07
C LEU A 49 5.98 -11.93 13.18
N GLY A 50 5.54 -11.18 14.18
CA GLY A 50 4.16 -11.04 14.54
C GLY A 50 3.55 -9.72 14.07
N PHE A 51 2.55 -9.29 14.82
CA PHE A 51 1.76 -8.11 14.50
C PHE A 51 2.52 -6.78 14.70
N SER A 52 3.39 -6.71 15.72
CA SER A 52 4.16 -5.49 16.04
C SER A 52 5.15 -5.13 14.93
N GLU A 53 5.87 -6.15 14.46
CA GLU A 53 6.82 -6.06 13.35
C GLU A 53 6.09 -5.67 12.06
N GLY A 54 4.93 -6.29 11.84
CA GLY A 54 4.04 -6.01 10.73
C GLY A 54 3.67 -4.53 10.67
N ILE A 55 3.14 -3.98 11.76
CA ILE A 55 2.71 -2.57 11.81
C ILE A 55 3.89 -1.63 11.62
N THR A 56 5.02 -1.93 12.27
CA THR A 56 6.22 -1.09 12.14
C THR A 56 6.67 -1.04 10.67
N GLY A 57 6.85 -2.21 10.04
CA GLY A 57 7.23 -2.29 8.63
C GLY A 57 6.23 -1.62 7.71
N PHE A 58 4.95 -1.79 7.98
CA PHE A 58 3.86 -1.19 7.20
C PHE A 58 3.86 0.34 7.26
N VAL A 59 3.95 0.92 8.47
CA VAL A 59 3.97 2.39 8.67
C VAL A 59 5.18 3.01 8.00
N PHE A 60 6.38 2.49 8.22
CA PHE A 60 7.57 3.00 7.56
C PHE A 60 7.53 2.80 6.04
N GLY A 61 6.96 1.69 5.58
CA GLY A 61 6.68 1.46 4.17
C GLY A 61 5.83 2.57 3.55
N THR A 62 4.77 3.01 4.24
CA THR A 62 3.91 4.11 3.75
C THR A 62 4.66 5.44 3.65
N PHE A 63 5.57 5.73 4.59
CA PHE A 63 6.42 6.92 4.52
C PHE A 63 7.38 6.88 3.34
N THR A 64 7.95 5.72 3.00
CA THR A 64 8.86 5.61 1.85
C THR A 64 8.14 5.93 0.54
N VAL A 65 6.90 5.45 0.36
CA VAL A 65 6.08 5.73 -0.82
C VAL A 65 5.63 7.19 -0.86
N MET A 66 5.44 7.83 0.30
CA MET A 66 5.10 9.26 0.38
C MET A 66 6.29 10.17 0.01
N LEU A 67 7.50 9.78 0.41
CA LEU A 67 8.70 10.60 0.25
C LEU A 67 9.43 10.34 -1.08
N THR A 68 9.21 9.19 -1.73
CA THR A 68 9.86 8.86 -3.00
C THR A 68 8.85 8.41 -4.06
N PRO A 69 9.13 8.63 -5.36
CA PRO A 69 8.24 8.18 -6.44
C PRO A 69 8.03 6.66 -6.38
N GLY A 70 6.83 6.24 -5.96
CA GLY A 70 6.43 4.83 -5.92
C GLY A 70 7.16 3.95 -4.89
N GLY A 71 7.98 4.53 -4.00
CA GLY A 71 8.69 3.77 -2.94
C GLY A 71 9.79 2.83 -3.43
N ILE A 72 10.15 2.87 -4.72
CA ILE A 72 11.08 1.89 -5.32
C ILE A 72 12.48 2.07 -4.70
N GLY A 73 13.07 0.98 -4.21
CA GLY A 73 14.38 0.98 -3.54
C GLY A 73 14.34 1.55 -2.11
N ALA A 74 13.64 2.66 -1.88
CA ALA A 74 13.46 3.25 -0.56
C ALA A 74 12.71 2.32 0.41
N TYR A 75 11.68 1.62 -0.08
CA TYR A 75 10.91 0.66 0.71
C TYR A 75 11.76 -0.53 1.19
N PRO A 76 12.46 -1.28 0.33
CA PRO A 76 13.39 -2.33 0.78
C PRO A 76 14.49 -1.86 1.72
N LEU A 77 15.03 -0.65 1.49
CA LEU A 77 16.05 -0.07 2.36
C LEU A 77 15.49 0.26 3.75
N ALA A 78 14.30 0.85 3.84
CA ALA A 78 13.67 1.11 5.14
C ALA A 78 13.38 -0.19 5.89
N MET A 79 12.84 -1.20 5.20
CA MET A 79 12.55 -2.50 5.80
C MET A 79 13.81 -3.18 6.33
N ARG A 80 14.91 -3.11 5.57
CA ARG A 80 16.24 -3.58 5.97
C ARG A 80 16.71 -2.91 7.26
N GLU A 81 16.64 -1.58 7.32
CA GLU A 81 17.09 -0.82 8.49
C GLU A 81 16.26 -1.12 9.73
N ILE A 82 14.94 -1.16 9.59
CA ILE A 82 14.03 -1.37 10.73
C ILE A 82 14.19 -2.78 11.28
N LEU A 83 14.15 -3.80 10.43
CA LEU A 83 14.25 -5.19 10.86
C LEU A 83 15.64 -5.50 11.43
N ASN A 84 16.70 -4.87 10.93
CA ASN A 84 18.04 -5.05 11.47
C ASN A 84 18.26 -4.29 12.78
N LYS A 85 17.86 -3.02 12.87
CA LYS A 85 18.17 -2.17 14.04
C LYS A 85 17.19 -2.30 15.19
N VAL A 86 15.93 -2.62 14.91
CA VAL A 86 14.88 -2.72 15.94
C VAL A 86 14.70 -4.18 16.37
N TYR A 87 14.77 -5.11 15.42
CA TYR A 87 14.46 -6.52 15.64
C TYR A 87 15.69 -7.46 15.52
N PHE A 88 16.89 -6.90 15.35
CA PHE A 88 18.18 -7.63 15.29
C PHE A 88 18.22 -8.76 14.24
N LEU A 89 17.41 -8.65 13.18
CA LEU A 89 17.38 -9.64 12.11
C LEU A 89 18.54 -9.45 11.12
N PRO A 90 18.97 -10.54 10.45
CA PRO A 90 19.89 -10.47 9.31
C PRO A 90 19.46 -9.45 8.25
N VAL A 91 20.41 -8.64 7.81
CA VAL A 91 20.22 -7.61 6.77
C VAL A 91 19.64 -8.20 5.49
N THR A 92 20.06 -9.41 5.13
CA THR A 92 19.58 -10.15 3.96
C THR A 92 18.08 -10.44 4.05
N LEU A 93 17.59 -10.90 5.21
CA LEU A 93 16.17 -11.19 5.42
C LEU A 93 15.33 -9.92 5.33
N GLY A 94 15.76 -8.83 5.98
CA GLY A 94 15.00 -7.58 5.96
C GLY A 94 14.93 -6.94 4.57
N PHE A 95 16.02 -7.02 3.80
CA PHE A 95 16.06 -6.53 2.43
C PHE A 95 15.21 -7.40 1.49
N SER A 96 15.28 -8.72 1.61
CA SER A 96 14.46 -9.66 0.83
C SER A 96 12.97 -9.49 1.11
N LEU A 97 12.57 -9.37 2.37
CA LEU A 97 11.18 -9.09 2.75
C LEU A 97 10.67 -7.77 2.17
N GLY A 98 11.49 -6.73 2.24
CA GLY A 98 11.14 -5.42 1.70
C GLY A 98 10.92 -5.46 0.19
N TRP A 99 11.76 -6.18 -0.56
CA TRP A 99 11.53 -6.40 -1.98
C TRP A 99 10.30 -7.26 -2.26
N LEU A 100 10.11 -8.35 -1.51
CA LEU A 100 9.00 -9.28 -1.72
C LEU A 100 7.65 -8.58 -1.54
N SER A 101 7.49 -7.85 -0.44
CA SER A 101 6.26 -7.11 -0.13
C SER A 101 6.01 -5.95 -1.09
N TRP A 102 7.04 -5.21 -1.50
CA TRP A 102 6.90 -4.14 -2.50
C TRP A 102 6.49 -4.70 -3.87
N ILE A 103 7.18 -5.74 -4.36
CA ILE A 103 6.87 -6.37 -5.66
C ILE A 103 5.46 -6.95 -5.65
N ALA A 104 5.07 -7.66 -4.59
CA ALA A 104 3.74 -8.23 -4.50
C ALA A 104 2.64 -7.14 -4.53
N SER A 105 2.87 -6.00 -3.86
CA SER A 105 1.96 -4.86 -3.89
C SER A 105 1.87 -4.28 -5.30
N PHE A 106 3.03 -4.08 -5.95
CA PHE A 106 3.12 -3.54 -7.30
C PHE A 106 2.39 -4.43 -8.32
N ILE A 107 2.63 -5.75 -8.29
CA ILE A 107 1.98 -6.71 -9.19
C ILE A 107 0.46 -6.64 -8.99
N SER A 108 -0.03 -6.67 -7.75
CA SER A 108 -1.47 -6.61 -7.51
C SER A 108 -2.13 -5.36 -8.11
N VAL A 109 -1.51 -4.19 -7.94
CA VAL A 109 -2.00 -2.92 -8.49
C VAL A 109 -1.94 -2.93 -10.01
N VAL A 110 -0.85 -3.38 -10.61
CA VAL A 110 -0.69 -3.47 -12.07
C VAL A 110 -1.74 -4.41 -12.67
N THR A 111 -1.97 -5.58 -12.05
CA THR A 111 -2.98 -6.53 -12.51
C THR A 111 -4.37 -5.91 -12.50
N VAL A 112 -4.78 -5.27 -11.40
CA VAL A 112 -6.08 -4.59 -11.32
C VAL A 112 -6.18 -3.46 -12.34
N ALA A 113 -5.12 -2.66 -12.52
CA ALA A 113 -5.09 -1.58 -13.50
C ALA A 113 -5.24 -2.10 -14.93
N LEU A 114 -4.56 -3.19 -15.29
CA LEU A 114 -4.70 -3.84 -16.60
C LEU A 114 -6.11 -4.36 -16.82
N PHE A 115 -6.71 -5.03 -15.83
CA PHE A 115 -8.10 -5.45 -15.91
C PHE A 115 -9.03 -4.26 -16.10
N ALA A 116 -8.86 -3.17 -15.33
CA ALA A 116 -9.66 -1.96 -15.48
C ALA A 116 -9.57 -1.39 -16.89
N LEU A 117 -8.37 -1.31 -17.49
CA LEU A 117 -8.16 -0.83 -18.86
C LEU A 117 -8.83 -1.72 -19.92
N LEU A 118 -8.87 -3.04 -19.71
CA LEU A 118 -9.56 -3.97 -20.62
C LEU A 118 -11.08 -3.85 -20.54
N PHE A 119 -11.63 -3.63 -19.34
CA PHE A 119 -13.08 -3.51 -19.12
C PHE A 119 -13.62 -2.10 -19.41
N LEU A 120 -12.78 -1.05 -19.31
CA LEU A 120 -13.17 0.33 -19.58
C LEU A 120 -13.83 0.53 -20.98
N PRO A 121 -13.25 0.06 -22.10
CA PRO A 121 -13.85 0.24 -23.42
C PRO A 121 -15.16 -0.54 -23.58
N ILE A 122 -15.35 -1.64 -22.85
CA ILE A 122 -16.59 -2.43 -22.87
C ILE A 122 -17.69 -1.70 -22.11
N TYR A 123 -17.37 -1.15 -20.93
CA TYR A 123 -18.32 -0.40 -20.11
C TYR A 123 -18.69 0.96 -20.74
N ASN A 124 -17.74 1.62 -21.39
CA ASN A 124 -17.94 2.94 -21.99
C ASN A 124 -18.51 2.89 -23.42
N LYS A 125 -18.72 1.69 -24.00
CA LYS A 125 -19.25 1.51 -25.37
C LYS A 125 -20.72 1.95 -25.52
N ASN A 126 -21.47 2.07 -24.42
CA ASN A 126 -22.91 2.33 -24.42
C ASN A 126 -23.29 3.76 -23.98
N LYS A 127 -22.32 4.68 -23.91
CA LYS A 127 -22.60 6.10 -23.76
C LYS A 127 -22.38 6.78 -25.10
N ASN A 128 -23.48 7.01 -25.82
CA ASN A 128 -23.54 8.07 -26.83
C ASN A 128 -23.44 9.39 -26.06
N ASP A 129 -22.23 9.80 -25.70
CA ASP A 129 -21.98 11.17 -25.23
C ASP A 129 -21.96 12.06 -26.49
N PRO A 130 -22.92 13.00 -26.67
CA PRO A 130 -22.71 14.11 -27.56
C PRO A 130 -21.70 15.04 -26.86
N THR A 131 -20.43 14.89 -27.20
CA THR A 131 -19.41 15.88 -26.83
C THR A 131 -19.77 17.24 -27.46
N PRO A 132 -19.62 18.38 -26.76
CA PRO A 132 -19.25 19.62 -27.43
C PRO A 132 -17.84 19.53 -28.01
#